data_AF-A0A2P6V186-F1
#
_entry.id   AF-A0A2P6V186-F1
#
_cell.length_a   1.000
_cell.length_b   1.000
_cell.length_c   1.000
_cell.angle_alpha   90.00
_cell.angle_beta   90.00
_cell.angle_gamma   90.00
#
_symmetry.space_group_name_H-M   'P 1'
#
loop_
_entity.id
_entity.type
_entity.pdbx_description
1 polymer ?
#
loop_
_entity_poly.entity_id
_entity_poly.type
_entity_poly.pdbx_seq_one_letter_code
_entity_poly.pdbx_strand_id
1 'polypeptide(L)' 'MASADMQNFLQQQQAKAQLQQTISRLTDECWAKCVGNPGNYMSSKEQACMDNCARRFLESTQFVVKYFQSKANASQHSDF' A
#
# COMPACT_ATOMS: atom_id res chain seq x y z
N MET A 1 28.97 16.77 -4.31
CA MET A 1 28.37 15.51 -4.79
C MET A 1 28.08 14.64 -3.58
N ALA A 2 26.84 14.19 -3.37
CA ALA A 2 26.54 13.24 -2.29
C ALA A 2 27.28 11.92 -2.59
N SER A 3 28.04 11.38 -1.63
CA SER A 3 28.74 10.10 -1.79
C SER A 3 27.76 8.98 -2.12
N ALA A 4 28.22 7.96 -2.85
CA ALA A 4 27.38 6.80 -3.21
C ALA A 4 26.73 6.17 -1.96
N ASP A 5 27.44 6.13 -0.83
CA ASP A 5 26.92 5.65 0.45
C ASP A 5 25.75 6.49 0.98
N MET A 6 25.82 7.82 0.83
CA MET A 6 24.74 8.72 1.23
C MET A 6 23.49 8.50 0.34
N GLN A 7 23.68 8.29 -0.97
CA GLN A 7 22.57 8.00 -1.87
C GLN A 7 21.90 6.67 -1.52
N ASN A 8 22.68 5.63 -1.23
CA ASN A 8 22.18 4.33 -0.79
C ASN A 8 21.41 4.43 0.53
N PHE A 9 21.95 5.17 1.51
CA PHE A 9 21.27 5.41 2.78
C PHE A 9 19.93 6.13 2.57
N LEU A 10 19.89 7.18 1.76
CA LEU A 10 18.66 7.92 1.47
C LEU A 10 17.61 7.03 0.80
N GLN A 11 17.99 6.19 -0.17
CA GLN A 11 17.07 5.25 -0.82
C GLN A 11 16.47 4.25 0.19
N GLN A 12 17.28 3.71 1.09
CA GLN A 12 16.80 2.79 2.13
C GLN A 12 15.82 3.48 3.10
N GLN A 13 16.13 4.70 3.53
CA GLN A 13 15.23 5.47 4.40
C GLN A 13 13.92 5.81 3.68
N GLN A 14 13.97 6.15 2.40
CA GLN A 14 12.79 6.43 1.60
C GLN A 14 11.91 5.18 1.44
N ALA A 15 12.49 4.02 1.14
CA ALA A 15 11.76 2.75 1.05
C ALA A 15 11.09 2.40 2.39
N LYS A 16 11.79 2.60 3.51
CA LYS A 16 11.23 2.40 4.85
C LYS A 16 10.06 3.34 5.13
N ALA A 17 10.19 4.63 4.79
CA ALA A 17 9.13 5.61 4.99
C ALA A 17 7.87 5.26 4.16
N GLN A 18 8.05 4.84 2.91
CA GLN A 18 6.96 4.38 2.04
C GLN A 18 6.25 3.14 2.61
N LEU A 19 7.03 2.17 3.14
CA LEU A 19 6.47 1.00 3.80
C LEU A 19 5.65 1.39 5.03
N GLN A 20 6.17 2.29 5.88
CA GLN A 20 5.46 2.76 7.06
C GLN A 20 4.15 3.46 6.71
N GLN A 21 4.14 4.30 5.67
CA GLN A 21 2.92 4.93 5.17
C GLN A 21 1.90 3.89 4.68
N THR A 22 2.37 2.87 3.98
CA THR A 22 1.52 1.77 3.51
C THR A 22 0.91 0.99 4.67
N ILE A 23 1.72 0.66 5.69
CA ILE A 23 1.25 -0.02 6.91
C ILE A 23 0.20 0.83 7.61
N SER A 24 0.48 2.12 7.85
CA SER A 24 -0.48 3.02 8.50
C SER A 24 -1.82 3.05 7.76
N ARG A 25 -1.78 3.18 6.44
CA ARG A 25 -3.00 3.22 5.62
C ARG A 25 -3.78 1.91 5.66
N LEU A 26 -3.10 0.77 5.60
CA LEU A 26 -3.72 -0.55 5.74
C LEU A 26 -4.35 -0.71 7.13
N THR A 27 -3.66 -0.27 8.18
CA THR A 27 -4.17 -0.30 9.55
C THR A 27 -5.46 0.50 9.65
N ASP A 28 -5.48 1.76 9.19
CA ASP A 28 -6.66 2.61 9.29
C ASP A 28 -7.86 2.05 8.52
N GLU A 29 -7.65 1.65 7.26
CA GLU A 29 -8.70 1.12 6.38
C GLU A 29 -9.26 -0.21 6.88
N CYS A 30 -8.39 -1.12 7.30
CA CYS A 30 -8.83 -2.44 7.74
C CYS A 30 -9.40 -2.43 9.15
N TRP A 31 -8.87 -1.58 10.04
CA TRP A 31 -9.45 -1.38 11.37
C TRP A 31 -10.91 -0.94 11.29
N ALA A 32 -11.18 0.11 10.48
CA ALA A 32 -12.53 0.63 10.31
C ALA A 32 -13.52 -0.38 9.72
N LYS A 33 -13.03 -1.35 8.92
CA LYS A 33 -13.87 -2.38 8.27
C LYS A 33 -14.07 -3.62 9.13
N CYS A 34 -13.05 -4.00 9.91
CA CYS A 34 -13.00 -5.32 10.53
C CYS A 34 -13.26 -5.30 12.03
N VAL A 35 -12.96 -4.20 12.73
CA VAL A 35 -13.06 -4.14 14.20
C VAL A 35 -14.34 -3.43 14.60
N GLY A 36 -15.32 -4.20 15.08
CA GLY A 36 -16.61 -3.67 15.52
C GLY A 36 -16.69 -3.36 17.02
N ASN A 37 -16.11 -4.24 17.86
CA ASN A 37 -16.07 -4.06 19.31
C ASN A 37 -14.63 -4.23 19.81
N PRO A 38 -13.90 -3.13 20.08
CA PRO A 38 -12.51 -3.22 20.48
C PRO A 38 -12.36 -3.96 21.82
N GLY A 39 -11.53 -5.00 21.84
CA GLY A 39 -11.17 -5.75 23.04
C GLY A 39 -9.65 -5.90 23.17
N ASN A 40 -9.20 -6.62 24.20
CA ASN A 40 -7.77 -6.89 24.43
C ASN A 40 -7.16 -7.88 23.42
N TYR A 41 -7.99 -8.51 22.59
CA TYR A 41 -7.61 -9.46 21.58
C TYR A 41 -8.58 -9.37 20.40
N MET A 42 -8.07 -9.66 19.20
CA MET A 42 -8.92 -9.87 18.03
C MET A 42 -9.54 -11.26 18.09
N SER A 43 -10.86 -11.35 17.90
CA SER A 43 -11.55 -12.61 17.66
C SER A 43 -11.03 -13.28 16.37
N SER A 44 -11.24 -14.59 16.22
CA SER A 44 -10.88 -15.31 14.99
C SER A 44 -11.51 -14.71 13.73
N LYS A 45 -12.72 -14.17 13.85
CA LYS A 45 -13.42 -13.47 12.77
C LYS A 45 -12.75 -12.15 12.40
N GLU A 46 -12.32 -11.37 13.40
CA GLU A 46 -11.59 -10.11 13.17
C GLU A 46 -10.23 -10.37 12.53
N GLN A 47 -9.47 -11.37 13.00
CA GLN A 47 -8.19 -11.76 12.41
C GLN A 47 -8.36 -12.16 10.93
N ALA A 48 -9.30 -13.06 10.64
CA ALA A 48 -9.59 -13.46 9.27
C ALA A 48 -10.07 -12.29 8.40
N CYS A 49 -10.81 -11.33 8.96
CA CYS A 49 -11.19 -10.12 8.25
C CYS A 49 -9.97 -9.25 7.93
N MET A 50 -9.07 -9.02 8.90
CA MET A 50 -7.86 -8.21 8.72
C MET A 50 -6.96 -8.77 7.63
N ASP A 51 -6.72 -10.08 7.62
CA ASP A 51 -5.91 -10.76 6.60
C ASP A 51 -6.51 -10.58 5.20
N ASN A 52 -7.82 -10.78 5.07
CA ASN A 52 -8.51 -10.59 3.80
C ASN A 52 -8.53 -9.13 3.37
N CYS A 53 -8.78 -8.19 4.30
CA CYS A 53 -8.81 -6.76 4.01
C CYS A 53 -7.45 -6.29 3.47
N ALA A 54 -6.35 -6.62 4.15
CA ALA A 54 -5.02 -6.21 3.71
C ALA A 54 -4.69 -6.77 2.33
N ARG A 55 -4.98 -8.06 2.08
CA ARG A 55 -4.77 -8.69 0.77
C ARG A 55 -5.59 -8.01 -0.32
N ARG A 56 -6.89 -7.79 -0.08
CA ARG A 56 -7.80 -7.14 -1.04
C ARG A 56 -7.41 -5.68 -1.32
N PHE A 57 -6.95 -4.95 -0.31
CA PHE A 57 -6.50 -3.56 -0.48
C PHE A 57 -5.30 -3.47 -1.42
N LEU A 58 -4.29 -4.32 -1.23
CA LEU A 58 -3.10 -4.35 -2.07
C LEU A 58 -3.44 -4.75 -3.52
N GLU A 59 -4.25 -5.81 -3.70
CA GLU A 59 -4.70 -6.25 -5.02
C GLU A 59 -5.49 -5.16 -5.75
N SER A 60 -6.41 -4.48 -5.04
CA SER A 60 -7.22 -3.40 -5.62
C SER A 60 -6.36 -2.21 -6.00
N THR A 61 -5.40 -1.83 -5.15
CA THR A 61 -4.46 -0.76 -5.43
C THR A 61 -3.63 -1.07 -6.68
N GLN A 62 -3.10 -2.29 -6.79
CA GLN A 62 -2.34 -2.72 -7.98
C GLN A 62 -3.20 -2.72 -9.24
N PHE A 63 -4.44 -3.19 -9.16
CA PHE A 63 -5.38 -3.17 -10.28
C PHE A 63 -5.61 -1.75 -10.79
N VAL A 64 -5.93 -0.82 -9.88
CA VAL A 64 -6.19 0.58 -10.22
C VAL A 64 -4.94 1.23 -10.83
N VAL A 65 -3.76 1.00 -10.25
CA VAL A 65 -2.50 1.53 -10.78
C VAL A 65 -2.23 1.00 -12.18
N LYS A 66 -2.34 -0.31 -12.41
CA LYS A 66 -2.13 -0.92 -13.74
C LYS A 66 -3.12 -0.39 -14.77
N TYR A 67 -4.39 -0.21 -14.38
CA TYR A 67 -5.40 0.39 -15.25
C TYR A 67 -4.97 1.79 -15.71
N PHE A 68 -4.60 2.67 -14.77
CA PHE A 68 -4.18 4.03 -15.13
C PHE A 68 -2.86 4.07 -15.89
N GLN A 69 -1.90 3.20 -15.58
CA GLN A 69 -0.65 3.06 -16.35
C GLN A 69 -0.94 2.66 -17.80
N SER A 70 -1.82 1.67 -18.02
CA SER A 70 -2.21 1.27 -19.38
C SER A 70 -2.86 2.41 -20.17
N LYS A 71 -3.66 3.26 -19.51
CA LYS A 71 -4.31 4.42 -20.12
C LYS A 71 -3.31 5.53 -20.43
N ALA A 72 -2.40 5.83 -19.50
CA ALA A 72 -1.35 6.84 -19.69
C ALA A 72 -0.39 6.47 -20.83
N ASN A 73 -0.07 5.18 -20.99
CA ASN A 73 0.77 4.69 -22.08
C ASN A 73 0.03 4.72 -23.43
N ALA A 74 -1.28 4.45 -23.45
CA ALA A 74 -2.10 4.54 -24.66
C ALA A 74 -2.22 5.98 -25.20
N SER A 75 -2.16 6.99 -24.32
CA SER A 75 -2.13 8.41 -24.71
C SER A 75 -0.78 8.90 -25.28
N GLN A 76 0.28 8.07 -25.32
CA GLN A 76 1.57 8.41 -25.96
C GLN A 76 1.65 7.95 -27.43
N HIS A 77 0.55 7.48 -28.04
CA HIS A 77 0.49 6.98 -29.43
C HIS A 77 -0.57 7.70 -30.29
N SER A 78 -0.84 8.98 -30.02
CA SER A 78 -1.70 9.83 -30.87
C SER A 78 -1.00 11.07 -31.45
N ASP A 79 0.33 11.13 -31.37
CA ASP A 79 1.13 12.15 -32.06
C ASP A 79 2.03 11.51 -33.13
N PHE A 80 1.39 10.88 -34.13
CA PHE A 80 1.83 10.82 -35.53
C PHE A 80 0.66 10.43 -36.44
#